data_AF-A0A4P9Y111-F1
#
_entry.id   AF-A0A4P9Y111-F1
#
_cell.length_a   1.000
_cell.length_b   1.000
_cell.length_c   1.000
_cell.angle_alpha   90.00
_cell.angle_beta   90.00
_cell.angle_gamma   90.00
#
_symmetry.space_group_name_H-M   'P 1'
#
loop_
_entity.id
_entity.type
_entity.pdbx_description
1 polymer ?
#
loop_
_entity_poly.entity_id
_entity_poly.type
_entity_poly.pdbx_seq_one_letter_code
_entity_poly.pdbx_strand_id
1 'polypeptide(L)'
;MQASLLLTLALLGVVSANNLERRWIKIDTPAVFTPNPAFPYVWAWQHQDNSILETKKDSASDDAVARVILSGFASKANHSPVFHIRKSEVVPPSNDTSDFLSFAPYWWPNPEDPKAEWVKKDGEINPDILKLTCQAELSAMTASTRMSVTQGLLNPTDTASLAHASRQLHAWFVDPELRMKPNVNYGQVVRNADPSTWKGRFEGILSVRQLAFVPSTVELLEKIYPQWTAQDTKGVKDWFTEFLQWLLNPPFQPEENTSKNNHRTYWACQVVEYQ
;
A
#
# COMPACT_ATOMS: atom_id res chain seq x y z
N MET A 1 -14.54 -24.16 -15.87
CA MET A 1 -15.39 -23.63 -14.79
C MET A 1 -14.50 -23.43 -13.54
N GLN A 2 -13.74 -22.33 -13.44
CA GLN A 2 -12.93 -21.97 -12.24
C GLN A 2 -12.18 -20.61 -12.32
N ALA A 3 -12.43 -19.75 -13.33
CA ALA A 3 -11.59 -18.58 -13.61
C ALA A 3 -12.09 -17.24 -13.05
N SER A 4 -13.26 -17.19 -12.39
CA SER A 4 -13.89 -15.94 -11.89
C SER A 4 -13.39 -15.52 -10.50
N LEU A 5 -13.17 -16.47 -9.59
CA LEU A 5 -12.82 -16.20 -8.18
C LEU A 5 -11.46 -15.50 -8.01
N LEU A 6 -10.51 -15.79 -8.89
CA LEU A 6 -9.13 -15.28 -8.81
C LEU A 6 -9.02 -13.76 -8.95
N LEU A 7 -9.90 -13.11 -9.72
CA LEU A 7 -9.80 -11.67 -9.96
C LEU A 7 -10.28 -10.85 -8.75
N THR A 8 -11.36 -11.29 -8.10
CA THR A 8 -11.87 -10.69 -6.86
C THR A 8 -10.92 -10.92 -5.68
N LEU A 9 -10.25 -12.09 -5.62
CA LEU A 9 -9.23 -12.37 -4.60
C LEU A 9 -7.90 -11.64 -4.86
N ALA A 10 -7.51 -11.46 -6.13
CA ALA A 10 -6.39 -10.60 -6.50
C ALA A 10 -6.64 -9.14 -6.10
N LEU A 11 -7.88 -8.66 -6.21
CA LEU A 11 -8.27 -7.37 -5.65
C LEU A 11 -8.19 -7.36 -4.11
N LEU A 12 -8.58 -8.42 -3.42
CA LEU A 12 -8.58 -8.44 -1.94
C LEU A 12 -7.23 -8.76 -1.28
N GLY A 13 -6.20 -9.17 -2.04
CA GLY A 13 -4.88 -9.50 -1.51
C GLY A 13 -4.83 -10.78 -0.66
N VAL A 14 -5.88 -11.61 -0.73
CA VAL A 14 -6.02 -12.85 0.04
C VAL A 14 -6.09 -14.04 -0.91
N VAL A 15 -4.98 -14.75 -1.07
CA VAL A 15 -4.97 -16.12 -1.61
C VAL A 15 -4.14 -17.00 -0.67
N SER A 16 -4.84 -17.85 0.09
CA SER A 16 -4.21 -19.01 0.71
C SER A 16 -3.93 -20.05 -0.38
N ALA A 17 -2.75 -20.64 -0.39
CA ALA A 17 -2.39 -21.66 -1.36
C ALA A 17 -3.15 -22.96 -1.08
N ASN A 18 -3.79 -23.54 -2.11
CA ASN A 18 -3.59 -24.95 -2.51
C ASN A 18 -4.37 -25.31 -3.78
N ASN A 19 -3.76 -26.19 -4.59
CA ASN A 19 -4.35 -27.00 -5.66
C ASN A 19 -5.08 -26.32 -6.83
N LEU A 20 -4.34 -26.01 -7.91
CA LEU A 20 -4.82 -26.16 -9.29
C LEU A 20 -3.71 -26.75 -10.18
N GLU A 21 -4.02 -27.77 -10.97
CA GLU A 21 -3.07 -28.47 -11.84
C GLU A 21 -2.68 -27.64 -13.09
N ARG A 22 -1.42 -27.80 -13.54
CA ARG A 22 -0.91 -27.16 -14.77
C ARG A 22 -1.06 -28.08 -15.98
N ARG A 23 -1.72 -27.62 -17.06
CA ARG A 23 -1.51 -28.10 -18.43
C ARG A 23 -1.61 -26.96 -19.44
N TRP A 24 -0.97 -27.20 -20.61
CA TRP A 24 -0.66 -26.26 -21.70
C TRP A 24 0.54 -25.33 -21.35
N ILE A 25 1.57 -25.15 -22.18
CA ILE A 25 1.97 -25.73 -23.49
C ILE A 25 3.50 -25.99 -23.49
N LYS A 26 4.01 -26.84 -24.39
CA LYS A 26 5.45 -27.07 -24.66
C LYS A 26 5.85 -26.27 -25.93
N ILE A 27 7.00 -25.60 -25.95
CA ILE A 27 7.54 -24.93 -27.15
C ILE A 27 9.02 -25.27 -27.30
N ASP A 28 9.41 -25.79 -28.47
CA ASP A 28 10.79 -25.96 -28.88
C ASP A 28 11.32 -24.63 -29.48
N THR A 29 12.56 -24.25 -29.17
CA THR A 29 13.20 -23.00 -29.64
C THR A 29 14.21 -23.27 -30.77
N PRO A 30 14.50 -22.25 -31.60
CA PRO A 30 15.78 -21.57 -31.40
C PRO A 30 15.80 -20.04 -31.66
N ALA A 31 16.71 -19.37 -30.95
CA ALA A 31 17.41 -18.10 -31.31
C ALA A 31 16.59 -16.79 -31.51
N VAL A 32 16.85 -15.68 -30.79
CA VAL A 32 17.63 -15.41 -29.56
C VAL A 32 16.93 -14.29 -28.77
N PHE A 33 16.61 -14.53 -27.50
CA PHE A 33 16.61 -13.50 -26.46
C PHE A 33 17.15 -14.17 -25.20
N THR A 34 18.18 -13.62 -24.58
CA THR A 34 18.82 -14.18 -23.37
C THR A 34 18.45 -13.33 -22.16
N PRO A 35 17.50 -13.75 -21.31
CA PRO A 35 17.18 -13.05 -20.06
C PRO A 35 18.31 -13.22 -19.04
N ASN A 36 18.48 -12.22 -18.17
CA ASN A 36 19.38 -12.30 -17.02
C ASN A 36 18.88 -13.37 -16.03
N PRO A 37 19.69 -14.40 -15.68
CA PRO A 37 19.23 -15.55 -14.88
C PRO A 37 18.97 -15.26 -13.40
N ALA A 38 19.17 -14.03 -12.91
CA ALA A 38 19.01 -13.68 -11.50
C ALA A 38 17.55 -13.62 -11.01
N PHE A 39 16.55 -13.44 -11.88
CA PHE A 39 15.15 -13.23 -11.49
C PHE A 39 14.14 -13.97 -12.40
N PRO A 40 13.82 -15.25 -12.12
CA PRO A 40 12.92 -16.07 -12.96
C PRO A 40 11.41 -15.78 -12.78
N TYR A 41 11.03 -14.67 -12.13
CA TYR A 41 9.64 -14.29 -11.83
C TYR A 41 9.30 -12.84 -12.22
N VAL A 42 9.90 -12.32 -13.30
CA VAL A 42 9.43 -11.07 -13.91
C VAL A 42 8.17 -11.39 -14.73
N TRP A 43 7.00 -11.12 -14.15
CA TRP A 43 5.79 -10.94 -14.94
C TRP A 43 5.82 -9.56 -15.59
N ALA A 44 5.40 -9.48 -16.84
CA ALA A 44 5.15 -8.19 -17.47
C ALA A 44 4.03 -7.50 -16.68
N TRP A 45 4.37 -6.42 -15.99
CA TRP A 45 3.38 -5.45 -15.56
C TRP A 45 2.77 -4.85 -16.82
N GLN A 46 1.58 -5.32 -17.17
CA GLN A 46 0.64 -4.40 -17.80
C GLN A 46 0.40 -3.27 -16.79
N HIS A 47 0.21 -2.03 -17.27
CA HIS A 47 -0.72 -1.14 -16.56
C HIS A 47 -1.98 -1.95 -16.22
N GLN A 48 -2.63 -1.71 -15.09
CA GLN A 48 -3.95 -2.31 -14.88
C GLN A 48 -4.89 -1.76 -15.94
N ASP A 49 -5.02 -2.49 -17.05
CA ASP A 49 -5.85 -2.14 -18.16
C ASP A 49 -7.30 -2.37 -17.72
N ASN A 50 -7.82 -1.33 -17.06
CA ASN A 50 -9.13 -1.31 -16.47
C ASN A 50 -10.25 -1.44 -17.52
N SER A 51 -9.94 -1.44 -18.82
CA SER A 51 -10.89 -1.89 -19.87
C SER A 51 -11.33 -3.35 -19.68
N ILE A 52 -10.53 -4.19 -19.00
CA ILE A 52 -10.92 -5.56 -18.62
C ILE A 52 -12.01 -5.54 -17.52
N LEU A 53 -12.09 -4.49 -16.69
CA LEU A 53 -13.19 -4.27 -15.76
C LEU A 53 -14.45 -3.75 -16.49
N GLU A 54 -14.27 -2.93 -17.52
CA GLU A 54 -15.36 -2.39 -18.35
C GLU A 54 -16.08 -3.50 -19.17
N THR A 55 -15.37 -4.57 -19.54
CA THR A 55 -15.85 -5.62 -20.47
C THR A 55 -16.49 -6.84 -19.82
N LYS A 56 -16.56 -6.95 -18.47
CA LYS A 56 -17.07 -8.13 -17.75
C LYS A 56 -18.35 -7.88 -16.93
N LYS A 57 -19.40 -7.37 -17.57
CA LYS A 57 -20.73 -7.18 -16.93
C LYS A 57 -21.58 -8.46 -16.79
N ASP A 58 -21.26 -9.55 -17.51
CA ASP A 58 -22.26 -10.58 -17.84
C ASP A 58 -22.14 -11.93 -17.10
N SER A 59 -21.47 -12.02 -15.94
CA SER A 59 -21.45 -13.25 -15.11
C SER A 59 -22.25 -13.11 -13.81
N ALA A 60 -23.59 -13.14 -13.94
CA ALA A 60 -24.53 -12.69 -12.91
C ALA A 60 -24.54 -13.43 -11.56
N SER A 61 -24.05 -14.68 -11.45
CA SER A 61 -24.08 -15.44 -10.18
C SER A 61 -23.02 -14.99 -9.18
N ASP A 62 -21.79 -14.81 -9.65
CA ASP A 62 -20.64 -14.48 -8.82
C ASP A 62 -20.62 -12.98 -8.49
N ASP A 63 -21.13 -12.17 -9.43
CA ASP A 63 -21.28 -10.72 -9.32
C ASP A 63 -22.24 -10.32 -8.17
N ALA A 64 -23.34 -11.03 -7.98
CA ALA A 64 -24.29 -10.75 -6.91
C ALA A 64 -23.66 -10.88 -5.50
N VAL A 65 -22.87 -11.94 -5.26
CA VAL A 65 -22.19 -12.15 -3.98
C VAL A 65 -21.08 -11.11 -3.78
N ALA A 66 -20.30 -10.81 -4.82
CA ALA A 66 -19.26 -9.78 -4.77
C ALA A 66 -19.86 -8.40 -4.45
N ARG A 67 -20.98 -8.02 -5.08
CA ARG A 67 -21.71 -6.77 -4.80
C ARG A 67 -22.22 -6.68 -3.37
N VAL A 68 -22.75 -7.76 -2.79
CA VAL A 68 -23.21 -7.77 -1.38
C VAL A 68 -22.03 -7.57 -0.42
N ILE A 69 -20.92 -8.27 -0.65
CA ILE A 69 -19.70 -8.13 0.17
C ILE A 69 -19.13 -6.71 0.05
N LEU A 70 -18.97 -6.21 -1.16
CA LEU A 70 -18.40 -4.87 -1.42
C LEU A 70 -19.32 -3.76 -0.92
N SER A 71 -20.64 -3.87 -1.08
CA SER A 71 -21.59 -2.91 -0.49
C SER A 71 -21.54 -2.92 1.04
N GLY A 72 -21.32 -4.09 1.66
CA GLY A 72 -21.11 -4.21 3.10
C GLY A 72 -19.82 -3.55 3.60
N PHE A 73 -18.73 -3.64 2.84
CA PHE A 73 -17.47 -2.95 3.14
C PHE A 73 -17.53 -1.45 2.85
N ALA A 74 -18.11 -1.04 1.72
CA ALA A 74 -18.25 0.35 1.33
C ALA A 74 -19.21 1.11 2.25
N SER A 75 -20.29 0.47 2.71
CA SER A 75 -21.12 1.04 3.78
C SER A 75 -20.29 1.32 5.05
N LYS A 76 -19.43 0.40 5.49
CA LYS A 76 -18.52 0.64 6.62
C LYS A 76 -17.50 1.74 6.33
N ALA A 77 -16.94 1.80 5.11
CA ALA A 77 -16.02 2.85 4.68
C ALA A 77 -16.69 4.24 4.74
N ASN A 78 -17.90 4.37 4.19
CA ASN A 78 -18.63 5.63 4.13
C ASN A 78 -19.02 6.18 5.51
N HIS A 79 -19.22 5.31 6.50
CA HIS A 79 -19.44 5.66 7.91
C HIS A 79 -18.15 5.75 8.74
N SER A 80 -16.99 5.45 8.15
CA SER A 80 -15.69 5.62 8.81
C SER A 80 -15.26 7.09 8.80
N PRO A 81 -14.46 7.54 9.80
CA PRO A 81 -13.82 8.84 9.75
C PRO A 81 -12.84 8.92 8.58
N VAL A 82 -12.48 10.14 8.18
CA VAL A 82 -11.38 10.35 7.24
C VAL A 82 -10.06 10.07 7.96
N PHE A 83 -9.39 8.99 7.56
CA PHE A 83 -8.13 8.56 8.14
C PHE A 83 -6.98 9.49 7.72
N HIS A 84 -6.13 9.85 8.66
CA HIS A 84 -4.92 10.64 8.47
C HIS A 84 -3.92 10.20 9.55
N ILE A 85 -2.67 10.65 9.48
CA ILE A 85 -1.72 10.36 10.56
C ILE A 85 -2.20 11.11 11.82
N ARG A 86 -2.61 10.37 12.85
CA ARG A 86 -3.05 10.99 14.11
C ARG A 86 -1.86 11.34 15.00
N LYS A 87 -2.07 12.38 15.80
CA LYS A 87 -1.18 12.71 16.92
C LYS A 87 -1.17 11.55 17.90
N SER A 88 0.01 10.98 18.15
CA SER A 88 0.26 9.98 19.19
C SER A 88 0.98 10.64 20.37
N GLU A 89 0.94 10.00 21.55
CA GLU A 89 1.80 10.35 22.69
C GLU A 89 3.29 10.20 22.35
N VAL A 90 3.61 9.31 21.42
CA VAL A 90 4.96 9.16 20.87
C VAL A 90 5.07 9.98 19.58
N VAL A 91 5.85 11.05 19.62
CA VAL A 91 6.18 11.87 18.46
C VAL A 91 7.46 11.39 17.77
N PRO A 92 7.61 11.58 16.44
CA PRO A 92 8.89 11.36 15.77
C PRO A 92 9.92 12.41 16.20
N PRO A 93 11.23 12.13 16.08
CA PRO A 93 12.32 13.06 16.41
C PRO A 93 12.27 14.44 15.74
N SER A 94 11.57 14.57 14.61
CA SER A 94 11.30 15.85 13.94
C SER A 94 10.34 16.76 14.72
N ASN A 95 9.67 16.24 15.76
CA ASN A 95 8.54 16.85 16.46
C ASN A 95 7.34 17.19 15.56
N ASP A 96 7.26 16.61 14.37
CA ASP A 96 6.19 16.85 13.40
C ASP A 96 5.33 15.60 13.21
N THR A 97 4.05 15.70 13.60
CA THR A 97 3.12 14.58 13.56
C THR A 97 2.70 14.14 12.15
N SER A 98 3.12 14.85 11.10
CA SER A 98 2.89 14.49 9.70
C SER A 98 3.94 13.51 9.16
N ASP A 99 5.03 13.27 9.90
CA ASP A 99 6.02 12.24 9.57
C ASP A 99 5.49 10.84 9.93
N PHE A 100 5.63 9.88 9.01
CA PHE A 100 5.21 8.49 9.25
C PHE A 100 6.18 7.78 10.22
N LEU A 101 5.70 7.52 11.42
CA LEU A 101 6.42 6.80 12.48
C LEU A 101 5.90 5.36 12.63
N SER A 102 6.80 4.38 12.56
CA SER A 102 6.48 2.99 12.93
C SER A 102 7.68 2.31 13.60
N PHE A 103 7.42 1.37 14.50
CA PHE A 103 8.48 0.57 15.13
C PHE A 103 8.75 -0.70 14.32
N ALA A 104 10.02 -1.13 14.29
CA ALA A 104 10.40 -2.38 13.67
C ALA A 104 9.80 -3.58 14.43
N PRO A 105 9.04 -4.48 13.77
CA PRO A 105 8.16 -5.44 14.46
C PRO A 105 8.90 -6.53 15.23
N TYR A 106 10.12 -6.88 14.81
CA TYR A 106 10.92 -7.99 15.37
C TYR A 106 11.97 -7.53 16.36
N TRP A 107 11.84 -6.34 16.95
CA TRP A 107 12.83 -5.78 17.87
C TRP A 107 12.25 -5.68 19.28
N TRP A 108 13.04 -6.04 20.28
CA TRP A 108 12.64 -6.19 21.67
C TRP A 108 13.62 -5.48 22.61
N PRO A 109 13.19 -5.00 23.80
CA PRO A 109 14.10 -4.42 24.78
C PRO A 109 15.32 -5.30 25.02
N ASN A 110 16.50 -4.70 25.05
CA ASN A 110 17.73 -5.40 25.35
C ASN A 110 17.69 -5.85 26.84
N PRO A 111 17.83 -7.16 27.14
CA PRO A 111 17.72 -7.67 28.51
C PRO A 111 18.98 -7.42 29.35
N GLU A 112 20.12 -7.10 28.73
CA GLU A 112 21.41 -6.87 29.40
C GLU A 112 21.62 -5.39 29.75
N ASP A 113 21.22 -4.47 28.85
CA ASP A 113 21.23 -3.03 29.09
C ASP A 113 19.92 -2.37 28.59
N PRO A 114 19.03 -1.93 29.49
CA PRO A 114 17.81 -1.19 29.13
C PRO A 114 18.05 0.13 28.39
N LYS A 115 19.27 0.66 28.38
CA LYS A 115 19.64 1.89 27.64
C LYS A 115 20.07 1.63 26.20
N ALA A 116 20.56 0.43 25.92
CA ALA A 116 21.09 0.07 24.62
C ALA A 116 20.01 0.05 23.51
N GLU A 117 20.47 -0.06 22.27
CA GLU A 117 19.59 -0.41 21.17
C GLU A 117 18.93 -1.78 21.44
N TRP A 118 17.66 -1.86 21.07
CA TRP A 118 16.85 -3.06 21.16
C TRP A 118 17.48 -4.20 20.35
N VAL A 119 17.14 -5.44 20.68
CA VAL A 119 17.71 -6.63 20.04
C VAL A 119 16.68 -7.29 19.13
N LYS A 120 17.14 -7.80 17.98
CA LYS A 120 16.28 -8.48 16.99
C LYS A 120 15.95 -9.91 17.44
N LYS A 121 14.66 -10.25 17.40
CA LYS A 121 14.11 -11.61 17.52
C LYS A 121 13.24 -11.90 16.29
N ASP A 122 13.82 -12.49 15.26
CA ASP A 122 13.17 -12.66 13.97
C ASP A 122 11.92 -13.55 14.08
N GLY A 123 10.80 -13.12 13.48
CA GLY A 123 9.51 -13.81 13.58
C GLY A 123 8.71 -13.53 14.86
N GLU A 124 9.33 -13.08 15.95
CA GLU A 124 8.63 -12.70 17.19
C GLU A 124 8.14 -11.24 17.11
N ILE A 125 6.87 -11.03 16.74
CA ILE A 125 6.27 -9.69 16.71
C ILE A 125 6.15 -9.13 18.13
N ASN A 126 6.83 -8.01 18.38
CA ASN A 126 6.66 -7.24 19.59
C ASN A 126 5.32 -6.47 19.54
N PRO A 127 4.37 -6.71 20.46
CA PRO A 127 3.06 -6.04 20.46
C PRO A 127 3.17 -4.52 20.67
N ASP A 128 4.32 -4.05 21.12
CA ASP A 128 4.59 -2.64 21.37
C ASP A 128 4.59 -1.77 20.09
N ILE A 129 4.56 -2.38 18.89
CA ILE A 129 4.21 -1.69 17.64
C ILE A 129 2.83 -1.02 17.68
N LEU A 130 1.90 -1.54 18.50
CA LEU A 130 0.52 -1.07 18.61
C LEU A 130 0.39 0.26 19.38
N LYS A 131 1.48 0.76 19.99
CA LYS A 131 1.54 2.13 20.53
C LYS A 131 1.54 3.22 19.45
N LEU A 132 1.79 2.84 18.20
CA LEU A 132 1.78 3.73 17.05
C LEU A 132 0.63 3.37 16.11
N THR A 133 -0.02 4.39 15.58
CA THR A 133 -1.25 4.22 14.81
C THR A 133 -1.06 4.41 13.30
N CYS A 134 0.04 5.03 12.86
CA CYS A 134 0.29 5.40 11.47
C CYS A 134 0.18 4.22 10.49
N GLN A 135 0.67 3.04 10.88
CA GLN A 135 0.57 1.81 10.09
C GLN A 135 -0.88 1.31 9.92
N ALA A 136 -1.70 1.47 10.96
CA ALA A 136 -3.12 1.11 10.94
C ALA A 136 -3.94 2.15 10.16
N GLU A 137 -3.65 3.45 10.34
CA GLU A 137 -4.24 4.56 9.60
C GLU A 137 -3.98 4.47 8.10
N LEU A 138 -2.75 4.17 7.68
CA LEU A 138 -2.43 3.95 6.26
C LEU A 138 -3.19 2.76 5.69
N SER A 139 -3.27 1.67 6.44
CA SER A 139 -4.00 0.46 6.02
C SER A 139 -5.50 0.71 5.92
N ALA A 140 -6.06 1.48 6.85
CA ALA A 140 -7.46 1.89 6.84
C ALA A 140 -7.77 2.88 5.71
N MET A 141 -6.92 3.89 5.49
CA MET A 141 -7.02 4.85 4.38
C MET A 141 -7.05 4.13 3.03
N THR A 142 -6.03 3.29 2.77
CA THR A 142 -5.87 2.61 1.48
C THR A 142 -6.99 1.61 1.23
N ALA A 143 -7.40 0.85 2.25
CA ALA A 143 -8.55 -0.05 2.15
C ALA A 143 -9.88 0.71 1.95
N SER A 144 -10.14 1.75 2.75
CA SER A 144 -11.37 2.55 2.69
C SER A 144 -11.54 3.18 1.31
N THR A 145 -10.52 3.93 0.85
CA THR A 145 -10.52 4.59 -0.46
C THR A 145 -10.82 3.59 -1.57
N ARG A 146 -10.09 2.46 -1.60
CA ARG A 146 -10.19 1.48 -2.67
C ARG A 146 -11.52 0.73 -2.68
N MET A 147 -12.09 0.41 -1.50
CA MET A 147 -13.43 -0.17 -1.41
C MET A 147 -14.50 0.83 -1.87
N SER A 148 -14.41 2.10 -1.48
CA SER A 148 -15.32 3.15 -1.92
C SER A 148 -15.28 3.41 -3.44
N VAL A 149 -14.10 3.44 -4.06
CA VAL A 149 -13.99 3.59 -5.53
C VAL A 149 -14.51 2.33 -6.26
N THR A 150 -14.19 1.14 -5.75
CA THR A 150 -14.69 -0.13 -6.32
C THR A 150 -16.22 -0.22 -6.23
N GLN A 151 -16.81 0.27 -5.14
CA GLN A 151 -18.27 0.34 -4.98
C GLN A 151 -18.91 1.29 -5.99
N GLY A 152 -18.33 2.47 -6.22
CA GLY A 152 -18.83 3.39 -7.24
C GLY A 152 -18.73 2.83 -8.67
N LEU A 153 -17.70 2.04 -8.97
CA LEU A 153 -17.59 1.32 -10.25
C LEU A 153 -18.70 0.28 -10.43
N LEU A 154 -19.04 -0.46 -9.37
CA LEU A 154 -20.11 -1.46 -9.41
C LEU A 154 -21.52 -0.84 -9.34
N ASN A 155 -21.69 0.25 -8.59
CA ASN A 155 -22.92 1.01 -8.49
C ASN A 155 -22.67 2.49 -8.83
N PRO A 156 -22.77 2.89 -10.11
CA PRO A 156 -22.52 4.27 -10.55
C PRO A 156 -23.44 5.34 -9.96
N THR A 157 -24.50 4.95 -9.23
CA THR A 157 -25.36 5.90 -8.49
C THR A 157 -24.86 6.21 -7.07
N ASP A 158 -23.88 5.45 -6.56
CA ASP A 158 -23.30 5.65 -5.23
C ASP A 158 -22.23 6.76 -5.22
N THR A 159 -22.71 8.00 -5.35
CA THR A 159 -21.88 9.19 -5.23
C THR A 159 -21.35 9.41 -3.80
N ALA A 160 -21.96 8.80 -2.79
CA ALA A 160 -21.52 8.91 -1.39
C ALA A 160 -20.20 8.18 -1.16
N SER A 161 -20.04 6.97 -1.72
CA SER A 161 -18.76 6.25 -1.74
C SER A 161 -17.67 7.04 -2.44
N LEU A 162 -17.94 7.54 -3.65
CA LEU A 162 -16.95 8.30 -4.42
C LEU A 162 -16.55 9.62 -3.72
N ALA A 163 -17.50 10.32 -3.10
CA ALA A 163 -17.24 11.49 -2.26
C ALA A 163 -16.38 11.15 -1.03
N HIS A 164 -16.56 9.97 -0.42
CA HIS A 164 -15.71 9.52 0.69
C HIS A 164 -14.28 9.26 0.22
N ALA A 165 -14.10 8.55 -0.90
CA ALA A 165 -12.77 8.32 -1.49
C ALA A 165 -12.06 9.64 -1.83
N SER A 166 -12.75 10.61 -2.42
CA SER A 166 -12.21 11.94 -2.70
C SER A 166 -11.71 12.64 -1.43
N ARG A 167 -12.56 12.77 -0.38
CA ARG A 167 -12.15 13.34 0.92
C ARG A 167 -10.94 12.62 1.53
N GLN A 168 -10.91 11.29 1.39
CA GLN A 168 -9.86 10.45 1.94
C GLN A 168 -8.52 10.65 1.24
N LEU A 169 -8.51 10.82 -0.08
CA LEU A 169 -7.30 11.18 -0.84
C LEU A 169 -6.82 12.60 -0.51
N HIS A 170 -7.73 13.57 -0.41
CA HIS A 170 -7.37 14.95 -0.05
C HIS A 170 -6.68 15.01 1.30
N ALA A 171 -7.25 14.41 2.34
CA ALA A 171 -6.69 14.44 3.68
C ALA A 171 -5.32 13.76 3.79
N TRP A 172 -5.05 12.69 3.04
CA TRP A 172 -3.78 11.98 3.16
C TRP A 172 -2.64 12.61 2.33
N PHE A 173 -2.96 13.20 1.17
CA PHE A 173 -1.95 13.61 0.17
C PHE A 173 -1.86 15.13 -0.05
N VAL A 174 -2.96 15.87 0.12
CA VAL A 174 -3.09 17.26 -0.36
C VAL A 174 -3.24 18.27 0.78
N ASP A 175 -4.10 17.98 1.76
CA ASP A 175 -4.44 18.88 2.86
C ASP A 175 -3.20 19.18 3.73
N PRO A 176 -2.74 20.44 3.85
CA PRO A 176 -1.52 20.76 4.58
C PRO A 176 -1.60 20.51 6.09
N GLU A 177 -2.79 20.39 6.68
CA GLU A 177 -2.98 20.10 8.12
C GLU A 177 -3.05 18.60 8.42
N LEU A 178 -3.39 17.77 7.43
CA LEU A 178 -3.66 16.34 7.58
C LEU A 178 -2.70 15.42 6.81
N ARG A 179 -2.04 15.92 5.76
CA ARG A 179 -1.27 15.08 4.84
C ARG A 179 -0.09 14.41 5.52
N MET A 180 0.13 13.15 5.18
CA MET A 180 1.40 12.49 5.44
C MET A 180 2.50 13.21 4.63
N LYS A 181 3.68 13.40 5.20
CA LYS A 181 4.84 13.86 4.41
C LYS A 181 5.27 12.79 3.40
N PRO A 182 5.74 13.17 2.20
CA PRO A 182 6.19 12.23 1.17
C PRO A 182 7.58 11.63 1.47
N ASN A 183 7.72 10.98 2.62
CA ASN A 183 8.89 10.21 3.04
C ASN A 183 8.52 9.17 4.12
N VAL A 184 9.41 8.21 4.41
CA VAL A 184 9.33 7.40 5.65
C VAL A 184 10.63 7.43 6.45
N ASN A 185 11.11 8.64 6.74
CA ASN A 185 12.33 8.89 7.52
C ASN A 185 12.31 8.27 8.92
N TYR A 186 11.14 7.91 9.46
CA TYR A 186 10.95 7.24 10.75
C TYR A 186 10.13 5.93 10.61
N GLY A 187 10.14 5.31 9.43
CA GLY A 187 9.56 3.99 9.21
C GLY A 187 10.45 2.86 9.77
N GLN A 188 9.85 1.96 10.55
CA GLN A 188 10.52 0.83 11.22
C GLN A 188 11.77 1.22 12.02
N VAL A 189 11.60 2.22 12.87
CA VAL A 189 12.54 2.61 13.93
C VAL A 189 12.88 1.41 14.80
N VAL A 190 14.18 1.15 14.96
CA VAL A 190 14.72 0.37 16.07
C VAL A 190 14.95 1.33 17.23
N ARG A 191 14.58 0.90 18.44
CA ARG A 191 14.53 1.77 19.60
C ARG A 191 15.72 1.58 20.53
N ASN A 192 15.96 2.61 21.33
CA ASN A 192 16.88 2.67 22.45
C ASN A 192 16.22 3.57 23.53
N ALA A 193 16.93 3.91 24.61
CA ALA A 193 16.38 4.76 25.67
C ALA A 193 16.30 6.28 25.35
N ASP A 194 16.80 6.74 24.19
CA ASP A 194 16.75 8.14 23.77
C ASP A 194 15.93 8.32 22.47
N PRO A 195 14.63 8.64 22.57
CA PRO A 195 13.77 8.89 21.42
C PRO A 195 14.27 9.95 20.45
N SER A 196 15.10 10.91 20.87
CA SER A 196 15.62 11.95 19.97
C SER A 196 16.63 11.40 18.95
N THR A 197 17.23 10.24 19.23
CA THR A 197 18.21 9.58 18.34
C THR A 197 17.59 8.61 17.32
N TRP A 198 16.28 8.37 17.41
CA TRP A 198 15.60 7.39 16.57
C TRP A 198 15.68 7.77 15.08
N LYS A 199 15.81 6.75 14.22
CA LYS A 199 15.86 6.91 12.77
C LYS A 199 15.15 5.73 12.10
N GLY A 200 14.48 6.00 10.99
CA GLY A 200 13.91 4.98 10.14
C GLY A 200 15.00 4.15 9.44
N ARG A 201 14.55 3.09 8.78
CA ARG A 201 15.42 2.13 8.06
C ARG A 201 14.84 1.80 6.70
N PHE A 202 15.65 1.19 5.83
CA PHE A 202 15.20 0.78 4.49
C PHE A 202 13.96 -0.12 4.56
N GLU A 203 13.82 -0.93 5.61
CA GLU A 203 12.64 -1.78 5.82
C GLU A 203 11.34 -1.00 6.02
N GLY A 204 11.40 0.27 6.46
CA GLY A 204 10.26 1.17 6.54
C GLY A 204 9.53 1.37 5.21
N ILE A 205 10.21 1.19 4.07
CA ILE A 205 9.59 1.23 2.74
C ILE A 205 8.57 0.10 2.55
N LEU A 206 8.74 -1.05 3.22
CA LEU A 206 7.76 -2.14 3.20
C LEU A 206 6.51 -1.80 4.03
N SER A 207 6.65 -0.98 5.07
CA SER A 207 5.51 -0.53 5.89
C SER A 207 4.50 0.30 5.09
N VAL A 208 4.91 0.95 4.00
CA VAL A 208 4.04 1.80 3.18
C VAL A 208 3.66 1.24 1.82
N ARG A 209 3.98 -0.03 1.54
CA ARG A 209 3.69 -0.73 0.27
C ARG A 209 2.25 -0.63 -0.23
N GLN A 210 1.27 -0.42 0.66
CA GLN A 210 -0.14 -0.23 0.29
C GLN A 210 -0.40 1.05 -0.52
N LEU A 211 0.51 2.04 -0.47
CA LEU A 211 0.46 3.23 -1.32
C LEU A 211 0.55 2.88 -2.82
N ALA A 212 1.10 1.71 -3.18
CA ALA A 212 1.15 1.22 -4.55
C ALA A 212 -0.22 0.82 -5.14
N PHE A 213 -1.32 0.99 -4.40
CA PHE A 213 -2.67 0.88 -4.95
C PHE A 213 -3.32 2.25 -5.23
N VAL A 214 -2.68 3.36 -4.84
CA VAL A 214 -3.30 4.68 -4.90
C VAL A 214 -3.35 5.23 -6.33
N PRO A 215 -2.29 5.17 -7.18
CA PRO A 215 -2.36 5.72 -8.54
C PRO A 215 -3.49 5.10 -9.38
N SER A 216 -3.55 3.76 -9.44
CA SER A 216 -4.66 3.03 -10.08
C SER A 216 -6.05 3.32 -9.47
N THR A 217 -6.12 3.65 -8.17
CA THR A 217 -7.38 4.07 -7.52
C THR A 217 -7.78 5.50 -7.93
N VAL A 218 -6.81 6.41 -8.11
CA VAL A 218 -7.03 7.79 -8.62
C VAL A 218 -7.47 7.77 -10.08
N GLU A 219 -6.79 7.00 -10.95
CA GLU A 219 -7.18 6.84 -12.36
C GLU A 219 -8.62 6.35 -12.51
N LEU A 220 -9.06 5.41 -11.66
CA LEU A 220 -10.41 4.93 -11.67
C LEU A 220 -11.40 5.99 -11.16
N LEU A 221 -11.06 6.70 -10.07
CA LEU A 221 -11.88 7.77 -9.52
C LEU A 221 -12.11 8.91 -10.52
N GLU A 222 -11.06 9.34 -11.23
CA GLU A 222 -11.11 10.38 -12.28
C GLU A 222 -12.07 10.01 -13.42
N LYS A 223 -12.15 8.72 -13.78
CA LYS A 223 -13.07 8.24 -14.83
C LYS A 223 -14.53 8.18 -14.38
N ILE A 224 -14.81 7.89 -13.10
CA ILE A 224 -16.16 7.54 -12.63
C ILE A 224 -16.81 8.58 -11.71
N TYR A 225 -16.07 9.58 -11.24
CA TYR A 225 -16.57 10.61 -10.33
C TYR A 225 -16.41 12.02 -10.94
N PRO A 226 -17.46 12.61 -11.54
CA PRO A 226 -17.38 13.91 -12.21
C PRO A 226 -16.97 15.10 -11.32
N GLN A 227 -17.00 14.93 -10.00
CA GLN A 227 -16.56 15.92 -9.03
C GLN A 227 -15.07 15.80 -8.66
N TRP A 228 -14.38 14.73 -9.08
CA TRP A 228 -12.93 14.64 -9.02
C TRP A 228 -12.32 15.46 -10.16
N THR A 229 -11.51 16.44 -9.83
CA THR A 229 -10.97 17.39 -10.80
C THR A 229 -9.52 17.07 -11.18
N ALA A 230 -9.07 17.61 -12.31
CA ALA A 230 -7.66 17.54 -12.70
C ALA A 230 -6.71 18.17 -11.66
N GLN A 231 -7.20 19.11 -10.83
CA GLN A 231 -6.41 19.70 -9.74
C GLN A 231 -6.23 18.71 -8.57
N ASP A 232 -7.21 17.83 -8.34
CA ASP A 232 -7.16 16.80 -7.30
C ASP A 232 -6.21 15.67 -7.72
N THR A 233 -6.30 15.21 -8.98
CA THR A 233 -5.29 14.32 -9.60
C THR A 233 -3.90 14.93 -9.50
N LYS A 234 -3.74 16.23 -9.82
CA LYS A 234 -2.44 16.91 -9.71
C LYS A 234 -1.91 16.89 -8.27
N GLY A 235 -2.73 17.20 -7.27
CA GLY A 235 -2.30 17.23 -5.87
C GLY A 235 -1.77 15.87 -5.38
N VAL A 236 -2.44 14.77 -5.73
CA VAL A 236 -1.97 13.42 -5.40
C VAL A 236 -0.70 13.06 -6.21
N LYS A 237 -0.63 13.44 -7.50
CA LYS A 237 0.55 13.18 -8.33
C LYS A 237 1.80 13.97 -7.89
N ASP A 238 1.63 15.20 -7.44
CA ASP A 238 2.72 16.01 -6.87
C ASP A 238 3.31 15.29 -5.64
N TRP A 239 2.46 14.78 -4.75
CA TRP A 239 2.89 14.00 -3.57
C TRP A 239 3.68 12.75 -3.97
N PHE A 240 3.21 11.96 -4.94
CA PHE A 240 3.94 10.79 -5.42
C PHE A 240 5.25 11.14 -6.14
N THR A 241 5.32 12.32 -6.77
CA THR A 241 6.56 12.84 -7.37
C THR A 241 7.60 13.15 -6.29
N GLU A 242 7.20 13.84 -5.21
CA GLU A 242 8.06 14.06 -4.03
C GLU A 242 8.46 12.71 -3.39
N PHE A 243 7.51 11.77 -3.23
CA PHE A 243 7.76 10.48 -2.60
C PHE A 243 8.72 9.61 -3.43
N LEU A 244 8.59 9.62 -4.77
CA LEU A 244 9.51 8.88 -5.65
C LEU A 244 10.93 9.44 -5.58
N GLN A 245 11.11 10.76 -5.53
CA GLN A 245 12.43 11.37 -5.34
C GLN A 245 13.08 10.91 -4.03
N TRP A 246 12.31 10.89 -2.94
CA TRP A 246 12.77 10.35 -1.65
C TRP A 246 13.02 8.83 -1.72
N LEU A 247 12.16 8.06 -2.39
CA LEU A 247 12.23 6.60 -2.48
C LEU A 247 13.46 6.11 -3.28
N LEU A 248 13.89 6.89 -4.27
CA LEU A 248 15.10 6.65 -5.05
C LEU A 248 16.38 7.05 -4.31
N ASN A 249 16.31 7.98 -3.35
CA ASN A 249 17.45 8.45 -2.58
C ASN A 249 17.10 8.68 -1.08
N PRO A 250 16.73 7.63 -0.33
CA PRO A 250 16.41 7.77 1.09
C PRO A 250 17.68 8.02 1.93
N PRO A 251 17.57 8.63 3.12
CA PRO A 251 18.72 8.94 3.98
C PRO A 251 19.38 7.70 4.63
N PHE A 252 18.90 6.50 4.31
CA PHE A 252 19.40 5.21 4.79
C PHE A 252 19.63 4.25 3.62
N GLN A 253 20.64 3.41 3.74
CA GLN A 253 21.00 2.42 2.72
C GLN A 253 20.34 1.05 3.02
N PRO A 254 20.03 0.23 1.99
CA PRO A 254 19.61 -1.15 2.20
C PRO A 254 20.76 -1.98 2.78
N GLU A 255 20.49 -2.73 3.86
CA GLU A 255 21.35 -3.81 4.33
C GLU A 255 21.44 -4.94 3.29
N GLU A 256 22.50 -5.76 3.32
CA GLU A 256 22.68 -6.85 2.34
C GLU A 256 21.47 -7.79 2.28
N ASN A 257 20.90 -8.14 3.43
CA ASN A 257 19.71 -8.99 3.53
C ASN A 257 18.48 -8.35 2.81
N THR A 258 18.25 -7.05 2.98
CA THR A 258 17.14 -6.31 2.35
C THR A 258 17.34 -6.17 0.84
N SER A 259 18.60 -6.07 0.38
CA SER A 259 18.92 -5.92 -1.03
C SER A 259 18.53 -7.12 -1.91
N LYS A 260 18.34 -8.30 -1.30
CA LYS A 260 18.07 -9.58 -1.97
C LYS A 260 16.76 -10.26 -1.53
N ASN A 261 15.89 -9.55 -0.80
CA ASN A 261 14.65 -10.12 -0.26
C ASN A 261 13.39 -9.29 -0.66
N ASN A 262 12.25 -9.60 -0.04
CA ASN A 262 10.96 -8.95 -0.32
C ASN A 262 10.98 -7.42 -0.17
N HIS A 263 11.86 -6.84 0.65
CA HIS A 263 11.98 -5.38 0.80
C HIS A 263 12.45 -4.73 -0.50
N ARG A 264 13.46 -5.32 -1.18
CA ARG A 264 13.88 -4.82 -2.50
C ARG A 264 12.81 -5.02 -3.57
N THR A 265 12.07 -6.12 -3.53
CA THR A 265 10.94 -6.36 -4.45
C THR A 265 9.84 -5.30 -4.27
N TYR A 266 9.39 -5.05 -3.03
CA TYR A 266 8.36 -4.05 -2.77
C TYR A 266 8.85 -2.61 -2.97
N TRP A 267 10.14 -2.32 -2.78
CA TRP A 267 10.74 -1.06 -3.23
C TRP A 267 10.63 -0.92 -4.76
N ALA A 268 10.98 -1.95 -5.52
CA ALA A 268 10.93 -1.91 -6.97
C ALA A 268 9.50 -1.76 -7.50
N CYS A 269 8.51 -2.47 -6.93
CA CYS A 269 7.10 -2.28 -7.28
C CYS A 269 6.65 -0.83 -7.07
N GLN A 270 7.00 -0.24 -5.92
CA GLN A 270 6.66 1.16 -5.62
C GLN A 270 7.36 2.14 -6.57
N VAL A 271 8.64 1.93 -6.87
CA VAL A 271 9.38 2.77 -7.84
C VAL A 271 8.77 2.72 -9.24
N VAL A 272 8.22 1.58 -9.68
CA VAL A 272 7.56 1.44 -10.99
C VAL A 272 6.17 2.09 -10.99
N GLU A 273 5.39 1.91 -9.93
CA GLU A 273 4.00 2.44 -9.81
C GLU A 273 3.93 3.98 -9.72
N TYR A 274 5.02 4.66 -9.35
CA TYR A 274 5.04 6.12 -9.11
C TYR A 274 5.69 6.96 -10.24
N GLN A 275 5.99 6.36 -11.40
CA GLN A 275 6.54 7.04 -12.58
C GLN A 275 5.46 7.66 -13.48
#